data_AF-A0A1Z4VRU0-F1
#
_entry.id   AF-A0A1Z4VRU0-F1
#
_cell.length_a   1.000
_cell.length_b   1.000
_cell.length_c   1.000
_cell.angle_alpha   90.00
_cell.angle_beta   90.00
_cell.angle_gamma   90.00
#
_symmetry.space_group_name_H-M   'P 1'
#
loop_
_entity.id
_entity.type
_entity.pdbx_description
1 polymer ?
#
loop_
_entity_poly.entity_id
_entity_poly.type
_entity_poly.pdbx_seq_one_letter_code
_entity_poly.pdbx_strand_id
1 'polypeptide(L)'
;MEVGGRTVPLMPDGRLHNLDDWTPEVAAAMGAAMGVSLSQDHWDVINLMRAYYGEYNVSPVRKLLKRALLREGHAELARDERLDSLFPGDVLVQGSKLAGVPMPHLDAELERRTYAANRAADNPRVKQSRAAGHFVGSFNFDGERHEVTPTGNLVDLHRWNERVAAHMAQKEGIELTAEHWEILNFLRGFYFEYGISPMVKILMRHMREEVGPEKAGADYLYKLFPKGPSRQGSRIAGLPEPQGCIDG
;
A
#
# COMPACT_ATOMS: atom_id res chain seq x y z
N MET A 1 12.19 -25.53 6.80
CA MET A 1 12.89 -25.59 8.11
C MET A 1 12.12 -26.50 9.04
N GLU A 2 12.78 -27.11 10.03
CA GLU A 2 12.12 -27.97 11.02
C GLU A 2 11.82 -27.18 12.30
N VAL A 3 10.56 -27.13 12.72
CA VAL A 3 10.14 -26.46 13.96
C VAL A 3 9.07 -27.32 14.63
N GLY A 4 9.30 -27.72 15.88
CA GLY A 4 8.31 -28.50 16.65
C GLY A 4 7.94 -29.85 16.02
N GLY A 5 8.85 -30.46 15.24
CA GLY A 5 8.60 -31.73 14.55
C GLY A 5 7.78 -31.60 13.26
N ARG A 6 7.53 -30.39 12.76
CA ARG A 6 6.97 -30.15 11.42
C ARG A 6 7.97 -29.46 10.50
N THR A 7 7.91 -29.82 9.22
CA THR A 7 8.58 -29.09 8.15
C THR A 7 7.77 -27.87 7.74
N VAL A 8 8.34 -26.68 7.89
CA VAL A 8 7.78 -25.41 7.40
C VAL A 8 8.45 -25.04 6.07
N PRO A 9 7.71 -24.97 4.95
CA PRO A 9 8.26 -24.60 3.65
C PRO A 9 8.60 -23.10 3.60
N LEU A 10 9.77 -22.79 3.02
CA LEU A 10 10.25 -21.42 2.84
C LEU A 10 10.48 -21.15 1.36
N MET A 11 10.30 -19.90 0.96
CA MET A 11 10.75 -19.39 -0.33
C MET A 11 12.29 -19.31 -0.38
N PRO A 12 12.91 -19.15 -1.57
CA PRO A 12 14.36 -19.00 -1.71
C PRO A 12 14.96 -17.83 -0.92
N ASP A 13 14.21 -16.75 -0.70
CA ASP A 13 14.62 -15.61 0.13
C ASP A 13 14.47 -15.88 1.65
N GLY A 14 14.00 -17.08 2.01
CA GLY A 14 13.79 -17.59 3.35
C GLY A 14 12.50 -17.12 4.04
N ARG A 15 11.60 -16.42 3.36
CA ARG A 15 10.25 -16.11 3.90
C ARG A 15 9.38 -17.37 3.89
N LEU A 16 8.29 -17.34 4.65
CA LEU A 16 7.29 -18.41 4.62
C LEU A 16 6.68 -18.53 3.23
N HIS A 17 6.52 -19.76 2.75
CA HIS A 17 5.75 -20.02 1.54
C HIS A 17 4.25 -19.84 1.77
N ASN A 18 3.76 -20.16 2.97
CA ASN A 18 2.38 -19.90 3.38
C ASN A 18 2.38 -19.11 4.70
N LEU A 19 1.67 -17.98 4.75
CA LEU A 19 1.62 -17.11 5.94
C LEU A 19 0.92 -17.80 7.13
N ASP A 20 0.02 -18.77 6.85
CA ASP A 20 -0.66 -19.58 7.87
C ASP A 20 0.30 -20.55 8.59
N ASP A 21 1.48 -20.80 8.03
CA ASP A 21 2.54 -21.55 8.70
C ASP A 21 3.29 -20.71 9.75
N TRP A 22 2.87 -19.48 10.02
CA TRP A 22 3.48 -18.68 11.06
C TRP A 22 3.04 -19.13 12.46
N THR A 23 4.00 -19.35 13.35
CA THR A 23 3.80 -19.44 14.80
C THR A 23 4.92 -18.70 15.52
N PRO A 24 4.78 -18.36 16.82
CA PRO A 24 5.87 -17.77 17.58
C PRO A 24 7.15 -18.63 17.57
N GLU A 25 7.03 -19.96 17.60
CA GLU A 25 8.17 -20.87 17.53
C GLU A 25 8.86 -20.80 16.16
N VAL A 26 8.08 -20.68 15.08
CA VAL A 26 8.61 -20.51 13.72
C VAL A 26 9.36 -19.20 13.59
N ALA A 27 8.78 -18.09 14.07
CA ALA A 27 9.45 -16.80 14.06
C ALA A 27 10.74 -16.80 14.91
N ALA A 28 10.74 -17.44 16.07
CA ALA A 28 11.93 -17.60 16.91
C ALA A 28 13.01 -18.44 16.21
N ALA A 29 12.64 -19.53 15.55
CA ALA A 29 13.56 -20.36 14.78
C ALA A 29 14.15 -19.60 13.57
N MET A 30 13.33 -18.81 12.87
CA MET A 30 13.77 -17.90 11.82
C MET A 30 14.74 -16.84 12.36
N GLY A 31 14.44 -16.24 13.52
CA GLY A 31 15.32 -15.30 14.21
C GLY A 31 16.68 -15.93 14.52
N ALA A 32 16.69 -17.10 15.15
CA ALA A 32 17.90 -17.83 15.48
C ALA A 32 18.75 -18.16 14.24
N ALA A 33 18.11 -18.59 13.14
CA ALA A 33 18.78 -18.84 11.87
C ALA A 33 19.39 -17.58 11.24
N MET A 34 18.85 -16.39 11.57
CA MET A 34 19.36 -15.08 11.16
C MET A 34 20.34 -14.47 12.17
N GLY A 35 20.71 -15.20 13.23
CA GLY A 35 21.60 -14.72 14.29
C GLY A 35 20.97 -13.68 15.22
N VAL A 36 19.63 -13.62 15.30
CA VAL A 36 18.88 -12.68 16.14
C VAL A 36 18.08 -13.43 17.20
N SER A 37 18.29 -13.10 18.47
CA SER A 37 17.46 -13.57 19.57
C SER A 37 16.31 -12.58 19.81
N LEU A 38 15.08 -13.05 19.74
CA LEU A 38 13.89 -12.19 19.85
C LEU A 38 13.59 -11.84 21.31
N SER A 39 13.92 -10.61 21.71
CA SER A 39 13.46 -10.01 22.96
C SER A 39 11.98 -9.59 22.90
N GLN A 40 11.41 -9.12 24.02
CA GLN A 40 10.04 -8.60 24.05
C GLN A 40 9.82 -7.47 23.03
N ASP A 41 10.75 -6.52 22.91
CA ASP A 41 10.66 -5.45 21.91
C ASP A 41 10.58 -5.96 20.47
N HIS A 42 11.26 -7.07 20.15
CA HIS A 42 11.12 -7.69 18.83
C HIS A 42 9.69 -8.20 18.63
N TRP A 43 9.14 -8.86 19.66
CA TRP A 43 7.78 -9.39 19.65
C TRP A 43 6.74 -8.29 19.53
N ASP A 44 6.92 -7.15 20.17
CA ASP A 44 6.00 -6.01 20.06
C ASP A 44 5.94 -5.51 18.60
N VAL A 45 7.10 -5.34 17.94
CA VAL A 45 7.14 -4.94 16.52
C VAL A 45 6.59 -6.04 15.60
N ILE A 46 6.97 -7.30 15.82
CA ILE A 46 6.52 -8.44 15.02
C ILE A 46 4.99 -8.59 15.09
N ASN A 47 4.44 -8.59 16.30
CA ASN A 47 3.00 -8.74 16.52
C ASN A 47 2.24 -7.53 15.97
N LEU A 48 2.79 -6.33 16.09
CA LEU A 48 2.21 -5.13 15.46
C LEU A 48 2.16 -5.26 13.93
N MET A 49 3.25 -5.69 13.28
CA MET A 49 3.27 -5.89 11.83
C MET A 49 2.25 -6.92 11.38
N ARG A 50 2.07 -8.00 12.15
CA ARG A 50 1.04 -9.02 11.92
C ARG A 50 -0.38 -8.50 12.09
N ALA A 51 -0.64 -7.80 13.18
CA ALA A 51 -1.93 -7.19 13.45
C ALA A 51 -2.29 -6.17 12.36
N TYR A 52 -1.34 -5.33 11.97
CA TYR A 52 -1.48 -4.36 10.89
C TYR A 52 -1.80 -5.06 9.56
N TYR A 53 -1.05 -6.12 9.20
CA TYR A 53 -1.34 -6.91 8.00
C TYR A 53 -2.73 -7.54 8.04
N GLY A 54 -3.09 -8.19 9.15
CA GLY A 54 -4.41 -8.82 9.29
C GLY A 54 -5.57 -7.82 9.23
N GLU A 55 -5.38 -6.59 9.69
CA GLU A 55 -6.40 -5.55 9.63
C GLU A 55 -6.55 -4.96 8.22
N TYR A 56 -5.43 -4.64 7.57
CA TYR A 56 -5.39 -3.81 6.34
C TYR A 56 -5.04 -4.56 5.06
N ASN A 57 -4.62 -5.83 5.14
CA ASN A 57 -4.11 -6.64 4.03
C ASN A 57 -2.92 -5.99 3.30
N VAL A 58 -2.12 -5.22 4.03
CA VAL A 58 -0.94 -4.51 3.56
C VAL A 58 0.09 -4.50 4.69
N SER A 59 1.34 -4.86 4.40
CA SER A 59 2.43 -4.72 5.35
C SER A 59 2.78 -3.25 5.55
N PRO A 60 3.02 -2.79 6.79
CA PRO A 60 3.27 -1.38 7.04
C PRO A 60 4.63 -0.96 6.47
N VAL A 61 4.65 0.12 5.68
CA VAL A 61 5.90 0.84 5.35
C VAL A 61 6.46 1.49 6.63
N ARG A 62 7.75 1.83 6.67
CA ARG A 62 8.44 2.30 7.90
C ARG A 62 7.69 3.45 8.59
N LYS A 63 7.24 4.46 7.84
CA LYS A 63 6.47 5.59 8.41
C LYS A 63 5.16 5.14 9.07
N LEU A 64 4.42 4.23 8.43
CA LEU A 64 3.17 3.69 8.98
C LEU A 64 3.43 2.77 10.18
N LEU A 65 4.52 1.99 10.15
CA LEU A 65 4.96 1.19 11.29
C LEU A 65 5.27 2.07 12.50
N LYS A 66 6.07 3.13 12.31
CA LYS A 66 6.41 4.09 13.38
C LYS A 66 5.15 4.77 13.94
N ARG A 67 4.22 5.20 13.08
CA ARG A 67 2.94 5.78 13.52
C ARG A 67 2.09 4.77 14.29
N ALA A 68 2.07 3.51 13.88
CA ALA A 68 1.34 2.46 14.57
C ALA A 68 1.97 2.13 15.94
N LEU A 69 3.30 2.09 16.05
CA LEU A 69 4.03 1.93 17.32
C LEU A 69 3.72 3.06 18.30
N LEU A 70 3.76 4.32 17.83
CA LEU A 70 3.43 5.48 18.66
C LEU A 70 2.00 5.39 19.21
N ARG A 71 1.05 4.97 18.38
CA ARG A 71 -0.36 4.83 18.77
C ARG A 71 -0.57 3.75 19.84
N GLU A 72 0.23 2.69 19.81
CA GLU A 72 0.18 1.62 20.81
C GLU A 72 1.03 1.92 22.06
N GLY A 73 1.58 3.14 22.17
CA GLY A 73 2.37 3.57 23.32
C GLY A 73 3.83 3.16 23.28
N HIS A 74 4.30 2.58 22.17
CA HIS A 74 5.69 2.15 21.99
C HIS A 74 6.58 3.26 21.40
N ALA A 75 6.65 4.41 22.09
CA ALA A 75 7.39 5.58 21.60
C ALA A 75 8.88 5.32 21.37
N GLU A 76 9.54 4.56 22.25
CA GLU A 76 10.95 4.19 22.09
C GLU A 76 11.17 3.26 20.89
N LEU A 77 10.26 2.31 20.64
CA LEU A 77 10.34 1.43 19.47
C LEU A 77 10.12 2.20 18.17
N ALA A 78 9.40 3.32 18.19
CA ALA A 78 9.15 4.12 16.99
C ALA A 78 10.39 4.93 16.53
N ARG A 79 11.50 4.91 17.27
CA ARG A 79 12.74 5.59 16.89
C ARG A 79 13.52 4.79 15.86
N ASP A 80 14.10 5.46 14.86
CA ASP A 80 14.86 4.78 13.81
C ASP A 80 16.05 4.01 14.40
N GLU A 81 16.79 4.61 15.34
CA GLU A 81 17.93 3.95 15.99
C GLU A 81 17.52 2.67 16.73
N ARG A 82 16.32 2.66 17.32
CA ARG A 82 15.82 1.50 18.06
C ARG A 82 15.41 0.38 17.11
N LEU A 83 14.69 0.70 16.03
CA LEU A 83 14.32 -0.28 15.01
C LEU A 83 15.55 -0.89 14.34
N ASP A 84 16.53 -0.08 14.01
CA ASP A 84 17.77 -0.53 13.34
C ASP A 84 18.62 -1.40 14.29
N SER A 85 18.64 -1.08 15.59
CA SER A 85 19.29 -1.90 16.61
C SER A 85 18.60 -3.24 16.84
N LEU A 86 17.26 -3.31 16.76
CA LEU A 86 16.49 -4.55 16.93
C LEU A 86 16.57 -5.41 15.67
N PHE A 87 16.53 -4.79 14.50
CA PHE A 87 16.51 -5.47 13.21
C PHE A 87 17.71 -5.04 12.36
N PRO A 88 18.91 -5.61 12.60
CA PRO A 88 20.13 -5.24 11.86
C PRO A 88 20.03 -5.51 10.35
N GLY A 89 19.10 -6.37 9.92
CA GLY A 89 18.77 -6.61 8.52
C GLY A 89 17.69 -5.69 7.94
N ASP A 90 17.46 -4.52 8.54
CA ASP A 90 16.33 -3.60 8.33
C ASP A 90 14.97 -4.15 8.79
N VAL A 91 14.20 -3.34 9.52
CA VAL A 91 12.90 -3.75 10.07
C VAL A 91 11.87 -4.12 9.00
N LEU A 92 11.89 -3.49 7.83
CA LEU A 92 10.95 -3.81 6.76
C LEU A 92 11.32 -5.11 6.06
N VAL A 93 12.61 -5.47 6.02
CA VAL A 93 13.09 -6.72 5.42
C VAL A 93 13.07 -7.87 6.43
N GLN A 94 13.87 -7.74 7.49
CA GLN A 94 14.00 -8.74 8.54
C GLN A 94 12.74 -8.83 9.41
N GLY A 95 12.20 -7.69 9.85
CA GLY A 95 11.00 -7.66 10.70
C GLY A 95 9.77 -8.25 10.00
N SER A 96 9.49 -7.86 8.75
CA SER A 96 8.37 -8.47 7.99
C SER A 96 8.54 -9.97 7.76
N LYS A 97 9.78 -10.43 7.52
CA LYS A 97 10.10 -11.84 7.35
C LYS A 97 9.85 -12.62 8.64
N LEU A 98 10.28 -12.11 9.79
CA LEU A 98 10.01 -12.71 11.10
C LEU A 98 8.53 -12.66 11.48
N ALA A 99 7.84 -11.58 11.09
CA ALA A 99 6.40 -11.45 11.25
C ALA A 99 5.60 -12.37 10.32
N GLY A 100 6.21 -13.03 9.35
CA GLY A 100 5.49 -13.86 8.39
C GLY A 100 4.45 -13.05 7.64
N VAL A 101 4.82 -11.83 7.23
CA VAL A 101 4.00 -10.96 6.36
C VAL A 101 4.80 -10.61 5.10
N PRO A 102 4.12 -10.27 3.98
CA PRO A 102 4.80 -9.88 2.75
C PRO A 102 5.74 -8.68 2.95
N MET A 103 6.76 -8.56 2.11
CA MET A 103 7.61 -7.37 2.13
C MET A 103 6.80 -6.14 1.71
N PRO A 104 6.84 -5.03 2.47
CA PRO A 104 6.19 -3.80 2.03
C PRO A 104 6.96 -3.21 0.83
N HIS A 105 6.23 -2.68 -0.14
CA HIS A 105 6.77 -2.01 -1.31
C HIS A 105 6.11 -0.63 -1.47
N LEU A 106 6.87 0.34 -1.97
CA LEU A 106 6.32 1.62 -2.39
C LEU A 106 5.70 1.49 -3.78
N ASP A 107 4.62 2.20 -4.04
CA ASP A 107 3.93 2.10 -5.34
C ASP A 107 4.85 2.49 -6.50
N ALA A 108 5.67 3.53 -6.32
CA ALA A 108 6.64 3.96 -7.32
C ALA A 108 7.71 2.88 -7.64
N GLU A 109 8.01 1.98 -6.72
CA GLU A 109 8.90 0.85 -6.98
C GLU A 109 8.21 -0.25 -7.78
N LEU A 110 6.96 -0.55 -7.45
CA LEU A 110 6.13 -1.56 -8.13
C LEU A 110 5.81 -1.14 -9.56
N GLU A 111 5.50 0.14 -9.77
CA GLU A 111 5.23 0.68 -11.10
C GLU A 111 6.45 0.60 -12.00
N ARG A 112 7.66 0.93 -11.50
CA ARG A 112 8.89 0.80 -12.29
C ARG A 112 9.15 -0.64 -12.74
N ARG A 113 8.91 -1.63 -11.86
CA ARG A 113 9.05 -3.05 -12.20
C ARG A 113 8.02 -3.48 -13.25
N THR A 114 6.76 -3.13 -13.02
CA THR A 114 5.64 -3.51 -13.90
C THR A 114 5.74 -2.83 -15.26
N TYR A 115 6.08 -1.54 -15.30
CA TYR A 115 6.30 -0.79 -16.54
C TYR A 115 7.49 -1.34 -17.33
N ALA A 116 8.63 -1.61 -16.67
CA ALA A 116 9.79 -2.23 -17.34
C ALA A 116 9.45 -3.61 -17.93
N ALA A 117 8.71 -4.44 -17.20
CA ALA A 117 8.26 -5.75 -17.67
C ALA A 117 7.27 -5.64 -18.85
N ASN A 118 6.29 -4.74 -18.76
CA ASN A 118 5.28 -4.53 -19.80
C ASN A 118 5.84 -3.84 -21.05
N ARG A 119 6.93 -3.07 -20.94
CA ARG A 119 7.62 -2.48 -22.10
C ARG A 119 8.53 -3.48 -22.81
N ALA A 120 9.02 -4.49 -22.10
CA ALA A 120 9.82 -5.59 -22.66
C ALA A 120 8.95 -6.67 -23.32
N ALA A 121 7.73 -6.87 -22.83
CA ALA A 121 6.73 -7.72 -23.46
C ALA A 121 5.87 -6.88 -24.40
N ASP A 122 6.15 -6.89 -25.71
CA ASP A 122 5.20 -6.43 -26.74
C ASP A 122 3.91 -7.27 -26.60
N ASN A 123 3.00 -6.84 -25.73
CA ASN A 123 1.85 -7.63 -25.31
C ASN A 123 0.58 -7.10 -25.99
N PRO A 124 0.16 -7.67 -27.13
CA PRO A 124 -1.01 -7.23 -27.90
C PRO A 124 -2.35 -7.47 -27.19
N ARG A 125 -2.35 -7.88 -25.91
CA ARG A 125 -3.54 -8.16 -25.11
C ARG A 125 -4.11 -6.96 -24.35
N VAL A 126 -3.53 -5.76 -24.45
CA VAL A 126 -4.24 -4.52 -24.09
C VAL A 126 -5.24 -4.20 -25.22
N LYS A 127 -6.16 -5.13 -25.47
CA LYS A 127 -7.30 -4.90 -26.34
C LYS A 127 -8.14 -3.82 -25.69
N GLN A 128 -8.21 -2.67 -26.35
CA GLN A 128 -9.11 -1.56 -26.04
C GLN A 128 -10.52 -2.09 -25.74
N SER A 129 -10.86 -2.17 -24.45
CA SER A 129 -12.27 -2.29 -24.06
C SER A 129 -12.92 -0.95 -24.35
N ARG A 130 -13.75 -0.91 -25.41
CA ARG A 130 -14.59 0.24 -25.79
C ARG A 130 -15.65 0.61 -24.72
N ALA A 131 -15.62 0.00 -23.54
CA ALA A 131 -16.58 0.21 -22.44
C ALA A 131 -15.93 0.58 -21.09
N ALA A 132 -14.63 0.91 -21.06
CA ALA A 132 -14.02 1.37 -19.81
C ALA A 132 -14.59 2.74 -19.40
N GLY A 133 -15.18 2.81 -18.21
CA GLY A 133 -15.67 4.06 -17.62
C GLY A 133 -14.56 4.96 -17.04
N HIS A 134 -13.34 4.87 -17.58
CA HIS A 134 -12.13 5.66 -17.30
C HIS A 134 -11.26 5.70 -18.58
N PHE A 135 -10.22 6.54 -18.61
CA PHE A 135 -9.28 6.59 -19.74
C PHE A 135 -8.37 5.37 -19.79
N VAL A 136 -8.00 4.90 -20.99
CA VAL A 136 -7.11 3.74 -21.18
C VAL A 136 -6.04 4.11 -22.21
N GLY A 137 -4.78 3.74 -21.96
CA GLY A 137 -3.64 4.08 -22.81
C GLY A 137 -3.24 5.54 -22.64
N SER A 138 -3.96 6.48 -23.26
CA SER A 138 -3.70 7.91 -23.11
C SER A 138 -4.92 8.77 -23.43
N PHE A 139 -4.92 10.02 -23.01
CA PHE A 139 -5.90 11.03 -23.40
C PHE A 139 -5.25 12.38 -23.67
N ASN A 140 -5.88 13.20 -24.52
CA ASN A 140 -5.43 14.57 -24.78
C ASN A 140 -6.29 15.55 -24.01
N PHE A 141 -5.67 16.46 -23.27
CA PHE A 141 -6.34 17.51 -22.52
C PHE A 141 -5.45 18.75 -22.45
N ASP A 142 -6.04 19.93 -22.63
CA ASP A 142 -5.33 21.23 -22.58
C ASP A 142 -4.08 21.33 -23.49
N GLY A 143 -4.14 20.67 -24.65
CA GLY A 143 -3.02 20.65 -25.61
C GLY A 143 -1.90 19.66 -25.27
N GLU A 144 -2.02 18.91 -24.16
CA GLU A 144 -1.05 17.90 -23.75
C GLU A 144 -1.60 16.48 -23.86
N ARG A 145 -0.71 15.51 -24.06
CA ARG A 145 -1.02 14.08 -24.03
C ARG A 145 -0.64 13.50 -22.68
N HIS A 146 -1.61 12.90 -22.00
CA HIS A 146 -1.44 12.23 -20.71
C HIS A 146 -1.49 10.71 -20.90
N GLU A 147 -0.43 10.01 -20.48
CA GLU A 147 -0.38 8.55 -20.45
C GLU A 147 -1.04 8.01 -19.17
N VAL A 148 -1.78 6.92 -19.31
CA VAL A 148 -2.42 6.23 -18.19
C VAL A 148 -2.13 4.74 -18.19
N THR A 149 -2.11 4.15 -17.00
CA THR A 149 -2.01 2.70 -16.82
C THR A 149 -3.23 2.00 -17.42
N PRO A 150 -3.21 0.65 -17.58
CA PRO A 150 -4.40 -0.11 -17.99
C PRO A 150 -5.61 0.07 -17.06
N THR A 151 -5.39 0.49 -15.81
CA THR A 151 -6.44 0.77 -14.83
C THR A 151 -6.83 2.24 -14.75
N GLY A 152 -6.25 3.09 -15.62
CA GLY A 152 -6.64 4.48 -15.85
C GLY A 152 -5.94 5.51 -14.96
N ASN A 153 -4.92 5.11 -14.21
CA ASN A 153 -4.15 5.96 -13.33
C ASN A 153 -3.07 6.71 -14.12
N LEU A 154 -2.69 7.93 -13.73
CA LEU A 154 -1.66 8.68 -14.45
C LEU A 154 -0.30 7.99 -14.32
N VAL A 155 0.41 7.86 -15.43
CA VAL A 155 1.80 7.34 -15.42
C VAL A 155 2.77 8.39 -14.88
N ASP A 156 2.52 9.67 -15.16
CA ASP A 156 3.32 10.79 -14.67
C ASP A 156 2.50 11.63 -13.67
N LEU A 157 2.81 11.44 -12.39
CA LEU A 157 2.18 12.12 -11.26
C LEU A 157 2.30 13.65 -11.33
N HIS A 158 3.35 14.17 -11.98
CA HIS A 158 3.60 15.61 -12.09
C HIS A 158 2.69 16.28 -13.11
N ARG A 159 2.06 15.52 -14.01
CA ARG A 159 1.05 16.03 -14.95
C ARG A 159 -0.31 16.22 -14.30
N TRP A 160 -0.49 15.82 -13.05
CA TRP A 160 -1.73 16.04 -12.34
C TRP A 160 -1.88 17.51 -11.94
N ASN A 161 -3.06 18.06 -12.19
CA ASN A 161 -3.54 19.32 -11.66
C ASN A 161 -5.07 19.25 -11.53
N GLU A 162 -5.69 20.26 -10.93
CA GLU A 162 -7.14 20.27 -10.69
C GLU A 162 -7.97 20.12 -11.97
N ARG A 163 -7.53 20.72 -13.09
CA ARG A 163 -8.23 20.62 -14.37
C ARG A 163 -8.16 19.20 -14.94
N VAL A 164 -7.01 18.55 -14.83
CA VAL A 164 -6.83 17.15 -15.22
C VAL A 164 -7.69 16.23 -14.35
N ALA A 165 -7.72 16.45 -13.03
CA ALA A 165 -8.56 15.66 -12.11
C ALA A 165 -10.05 15.78 -12.47
N ALA A 166 -10.53 17.00 -12.74
CA ALA A 166 -11.90 17.25 -13.17
C ALA A 166 -12.22 16.55 -14.51
N HIS A 167 -11.29 16.56 -15.46
CA HIS A 167 -11.45 15.85 -16.73
C HIS A 167 -11.51 14.33 -16.57
N MET A 168 -10.65 13.77 -15.71
CA MET A 168 -10.69 12.36 -15.35
C MET A 168 -11.99 11.98 -14.64
N ALA A 169 -12.45 12.79 -13.69
CA ALA A 169 -13.72 12.58 -12.97
C ALA A 169 -14.93 12.62 -13.90
N GLN A 170 -14.98 13.59 -14.83
CA GLN A 170 -16.06 13.71 -15.82
C GLN A 170 -16.17 12.46 -16.69
N LYS A 171 -15.03 11.90 -17.12
CA LYS A 171 -15.00 10.63 -17.88
C LYS A 171 -15.63 9.48 -17.11
N GLU A 172 -15.58 9.53 -15.78
CA GLU A 172 -16.18 8.53 -14.89
C GLU A 172 -17.62 8.84 -14.48
N GLY A 173 -18.20 9.96 -14.93
CA GLY A 173 -19.53 10.42 -14.54
C GLY A 173 -19.58 11.07 -13.16
N ILE A 174 -18.46 11.61 -12.68
CA ILE A 174 -18.36 12.32 -11.39
C ILE A 174 -18.17 13.82 -11.63
N GLU A 175 -19.00 14.62 -10.97
CA GLU A 175 -18.80 16.06 -10.81
C GLU A 175 -18.09 16.32 -9.48
N LEU A 176 -16.92 16.96 -9.52
CA LEU A 176 -16.10 17.18 -8.31
C LEU A 176 -16.63 18.35 -7.48
N THR A 177 -17.37 18.03 -6.42
CA THR A 177 -17.76 18.99 -5.38
C THR A 177 -16.60 19.27 -4.41
N ALA A 178 -16.78 20.22 -3.49
CA ALA A 178 -15.78 20.55 -2.46
C ALA A 178 -15.41 19.32 -1.60
N GLU A 179 -16.38 18.46 -1.29
CA GLU A 179 -16.17 17.21 -0.57
C GLU A 179 -15.25 16.26 -1.34
N HIS A 180 -15.42 16.13 -2.66
CA HIS A 180 -14.53 15.29 -3.45
C HIS A 180 -13.10 15.83 -3.42
N TRP A 181 -12.91 17.14 -3.53
CA TRP A 181 -11.59 17.77 -3.47
C TRP A 181 -10.88 17.53 -2.14
N GLU A 182 -11.60 17.55 -1.01
CA GLU A 182 -11.05 17.21 0.29
C GLU A 182 -10.48 15.78 0.31
N ILE A 183 -11.22 14.80 -0.24
CA ILE A 183 -10.75 13.41 -0.32
C ILE A 183 -9.58 13.27 -1.30
N LEU A 184 -9.63 13.91 -2.46
CA LEU A 184 -8.56 13.85 -3.46
C LEU A 184 -7.26 14.44 -2.91
N ASN A 185 -7.34 15.59 -2.24
CA ASN A 185 -6.18 16.23 -1.62
C ASN A 185 -5.65 15.41 -0.45
N PHE A 186 -6.53 14.79 0.33
CA PHE A 186 -6.13 13.85 1.38
C PHE A 186 -5.37 12.65 0.80
N LEU A 187 -5.89 12.01 -0.25
CA LEU A 187 -5.24 10.88 -0.92
C LEU A 187 -3.84 11.27 -1.44
N ARG A 188 -3.72 12.45 -2.07
CA ARG A 188 -2.42 12.95 -2.54
C ARG A 188 -1.46 13.21 -1.38
N GLY A 189 -1.92 13.89 -0.33
CA GLY A 189 -1.12 14.12 0.87
C GLY A 189 -0.64 12.81 1.50
N PHE A 190 -1.52 11.83 1.63
CA PHE A 190 -1.20 10.50 2.11
C PHE A 190 -0.13 9.83 1.23
N TYR A 191 -0.31 9.82 -0.09
CA TYR A 191 0.64 9.21 -1.01
C TYR A 191 2.03 9.86 -0.94
N PHE A 192 2.11 11.19 -0.97
CA PHE A 192 3.41 11.87 -0.91
C PHE A 192 4.07 11.75 0.47
N GLU A 193 3.29 11.54 1.54
CA GLU A 193 3.83 11.28 2.86
C GLU A 193 4.33 9.84 3.02
N TYR A 194 3.55 8.83 2.61
CA TYR A 194 3.82 7.42 2.91
C TYR A 194 4.36 6.61 1.73
N GLY A 195 4.27 7.13 0.50
CA GLY A 195 4.73 6.49 -0.73
C GLY A 195 3.83 5.35 -1.24
N ILE A 196 2.62 5.22 -0.67
CA ILE A 196 1.61 4.23 -1.08
C ILE A 196 0.23 4.88 -1.15
N SER A 197 -0.59 4.45 -2.10
CA SER A 197 -2.01 4.77 -2.19
C SER A 197 -2.78 3.95 -1.14
N PRO A 198 -3.58 4.58 -0.26
CA PRO A 198 -4.17 3.89 0.87
C PRO A 198 -5.32 2.98 0.44
N MET A 199 -5.35 1.75 0.96
CA MET A 199 -6.53 0.88 0.92
C MET A 199 -7.70 1.50 1.72
N VAL A 200 -8.94 1.13 1.41
CA VAL A 200 -10.15 1.76 2.01
C VAL A 200 -10.10 1.84 3.54
N LYS A 201 -9.69 0.77 4.23
CA LYS A 201 -9.60 0.76 5.69
C LYS A 201 -8.52 1.72 6.22
N ILE A 202 -7.35 1.79 5.56
CA ILE A 202 -6.27 2.71 5.91
C ILE A 202 -6.72 4.16 5.69
N LEU A 203 -7.34 4.42 4.53
CA LEU A 203 -7.93 5.72 4.18
C LEU A 203 -8.90 6.18 5.27
N MET A 204 -9.92 5.36 5.57
CA MET A 204 -10.92 5.67 6.60
C MET A 204 -10.29 5.92 7.97
N ARG A 205 -9.30 5.12 8.36
CA ARG A 205 -8.61 5.30 9.64
C ARG A 205 -7.90 6.65 9.70
N HIS A 206 -7.04 6.94 8.73
CA HIS A 206 -6.25 8.18 8.76
C HIS A 206 -7.13 9.43 8.56
N MET A 207 -8.18 9.34 7.74
CA MET A 207 -9.16 10.41 7.64
C MET A 207 -9.89 10.66 8.97
N ARG A 208 -10.22 9.61 9.72
CA ARG A 208 -10.84 9.79 11.05
C ARG A 208 -9.90 10.51 12.01
N GLU A 209 -8.60 10.21 11.93
CA GLU A 209 -7.56 10.83 12.77
C GLU A 209 -7.31 12.31 12.39
N GLU A 210 -7.33 12.65 11.09
CA GLU A 210 -6.87 13.96 10.60
C GLU A 210 -8.01 14.92 10.22
N VAL A 211 -9.16 14.39 9.80
CA VAL A 211 -10.33 15.16 9.32
C VAL A 211 -11.54 15.01 10.26
N GLY A 212 -11.63 13.87 10.96
CA GLY A 212 -12.72 13.56 11.89
C GLY A 212 -13.67 12.47 11.37
N PRO A 213 -14.52 11.91 12.25
CA PRO A 213 -15.31 10.71 11.95
C PRO A 213 -16.42 10.92 10.92
N GLU A 214 -16.96 12.13 10.80
CA GLU A 214 -18.11 12.42 9.92
C GLU A 214 -17.79 12.21 8.44
N LYS A 215 -16.56 12.52 8.02
CA LYS A 215 -16.10 12.42 6.62
C LYS A 215 -15.27 11.16 6.35
N ALA A 216 -15.11 10.30 7.35
CA ALA A 216 -14.28 9.10 7.28
C ALA A 216 -15.12 7.80 7.24
N GLY A 217 -16.44 7.92 7.16
CA GLY A 217 -17.36 6.78 7.06
C GLY A 217 -17.37 6.16 5.66
N ALA A 218 -17.54 4.83 5.59
CA ALA A 218 -17.61 4.12 4.32
C ALA A 218 -18.74 4.66 3.43
N ASP A 219 -19.95 4.80 3.97
CA ASP A 219 -21.12 5.26 3.21
C ASP A 219 -20.90 6.64 2.58
N TYR A 220 -20.29 7.56 3.33
CA TYR A 220 -19.94 8.89 2.83
C TYR A 220 -18.94 8.80 1.68
N LEU A 221 -17.86 8.04 1.85
CA LEU A 221 -16.82 7.90 0.84
C LEU A 221 -17.31 7.18 -0.42
N TYR A 222 -18.17 6.17 -0.30
CA TYR A 222 -18.76 5.47 -1.43
C TYR A 222 -19.86 6.28 -2.13
N LYS A 223 -20.52 7.21 -1.42
CA LYS A 223 -21.41 8.19 -2.06
C LYS A 223 -20.64 9.12 -2.99
N LEU A 224 -19.44 9.56 -2.58
CA LEU A 224 -18.57 10.42 -3.39
C LEU A 224 -17.88 9.64 -4.52
N PHE A 225 -17.43 8.42 -4.24
CA PHE A 225 -16.71 7.57 -5.19
C PHE A 225 -17.38 6.19 -5.30
N PRO A 226 -18.46 6.06 -6.12
CA PRO A 226 -19.26 4.83 -6.20
C PRO A 226 -18.50 3.59 -6.65
N LYS A 227 -17.39 3.74 -7.39
CA LYS A 227 -16.53 2.63 -7.79
C LYS A 227 -15.43 2.32 -6.76
N GLY A 228 -15.51 2.92 -5.57
CA GLY A 228 -14.62 2.71 -4.44
C GLY A 228 -13.70 3.91 -4.19
N PRO A 229 -13.66 4.46 -2.97
CA PRO A 229 -12.91 5.69 -2.67
C PRO A 229 -11.40 5.53 -2.78
N SER A 230 -10.86 4.36 -2.43
CA SER A 230 -9.45 4.07 -2.61
C SER A 230 -9.10 3.96 -4.10
N ARG A 231 -9.79 3.10 -4.86
CA ARG A 231 -9.46 2.84 -6.26
C ARG A 231 -9.83 3.99 -7.21
N GLN A 232 -11.07 4.46 -7.15
CA GLN A 232 -11.57 5.54 -8.01
C GLN A 232 -11.02 6.90 -7.57
N GLY A 233 -10.97 7.15 -6.26
CA GLY A 233 -10.37 8.37 -5.72
C GLY A 233 -8.90 8.48 -6.08
N SER A 234 -8.09 7.42 -5.89
CA SER A 234 -6.66 7.46 -6.26
C SER A 234 -6.45 7.71 -7.75
N ARG A 235 -7.28 7.11 -8.62
CA ARG A 235 -7.23 7.36 -10.06
C ARG A 235 -7.46 8.82 -10.41
N ILE A 236 -8.53 9.42 -9.88
CA ILE A 236 -8.87 10.84 -10.12
C ILE A 236 -7.84 11.78 -9.47
N ALA A 237 -7.26 11.36 -8.33
CA ALA A 237 -6.16 12.04 -7.66
C ALA A 237 -4.83 11.93 -8.41
N GLY A 238 -4.80 11.21 -9.54
CA GLY A 238 -3.63 11.01 -10.37
C GLY A 238 -2.58 10.10 -9.75
N LEU A 239 -2.95 9.29 -8.76
CA LEU A 239 -2.06 8.43 -7.99
C LEU A 239 -2.01 7.02 -8.57
N PRO A 240 -0.99 6.21 -8.24
CA PRO A 240 -0.95 4.79 -8.54
C PRO A 240 -2.18 4.04 -8.04
N GLU A 241 -2.48 2.91 -8.67
CA GLU A 241 -3.54 2.04 -8.17
C GLU A 241 -3.13 1.47 -6.80
N PRO A 242 -4.01 1.55 -5.77
CA PRO A 242 -3.73 0.96 -4.46
C PRO A 242 -3.41 -0.53 -4.61
N GLN A 243 -2.21 -0.93 -4.23
CA GLN A 243 -1.82 -2.33 -4.26
C GLN A 243 -2.01 -2.91 -2.86
N GLY A 244 -2.93 -3.87 -2.74
CA GLY A 244 -2.87 -4.82 -1.63
C GLY A 244 -1.63 -5.68 -1.76
N CYS A 245 -1.21 -6.35 -0.69
CA CYS A 245 -0.26 -7.45 -0.86
C CYS A 245 -0.93 -8.51 -1.75
N ILE A 246 -0.35 -8.73 -2.93
CA ILE A 246 -0.75 -9.79 -3.84
C ILE A 246 -0.14 -11.04 -3.24
N ASP A 247 -0.93 -11.85 -2.58
CA ASP A 247 -0.47 -13.16 -2.10
C ASP A 247 -0.01 -13.95 -3.35
N GLY A 248 1.27 -14.32 -3.36
CA GLY A 248 1.89 -15.13 -4.41
C GLY A 248 1.60 -16.61 -4.24
#